data_AF-A0A7Y8CS16-F1
#
_entry.id   AF-A0A7Y8CS16-F1
#
_cell.length_a   1.000
_cell.length_b   1.000
_cell.length_c   1.000
_cell.angle_alpha   90.00
_cell.angle_beta   90.00
_cell.angle_gamma   90.00
#
_symmetry.space_group_name_H-M   'P 1'
#
loop_
_entity.id
_entity.type
_entity.pdbx_description
1 polymer ?
#
loop_
_entity_poly.entity_id
_entity_poly.type
_entity_poly.pdbx_seq_one_letter_code
_entity_poly.pdbx_strand_id
1 'polypeptide(L)'
;MVKESSEVIFVQVGYHLESSVSFIEQIGKYSWCITLVGVCIALFGWRVAYKNSIRLATRSESKSIIDSVSKLVIEISDISIDFWLNKSTPIADSGDIEVQKKEQSIKTNQSSSYLFNVLAKAQQVSKLSDVLALRGLSIPDNLLSTVLEKTTLDCETAYQLDSEVRTVRSQEIVSACMQVIHALYETFQFYHPPAKQETLWQTIVRKYYEIDGWHAAIK
;
A
#
# COMPACT_ATOMS: atom_id res chain seq x y z
N MET A 1 60.08 35.01 44.99
CA MET A 1 59.49 35.00 43.63
C MET A 1 58.41 33.92 43.39
N VAL A 2 57.84 33.27 44.42
CA VAL A 2 56.78 32.24 44.24
C VAL A 2 55.40 32.71 44.75
N LYS A 3 55.34 33.87 45.43
CA LYS A 3 54.10 34.35 46.06
C LYS A 3 53.18 35.13 45.11
N GLU A 4 53.73 35.74 44.07
CA GLU A 4 52.98 36.59 43.12
C GLU A 4 52.20 35.78 42.07
N SER A 5 52.72 34.64 41.59
CA SER A 5 52.01 33.81 40.61
C SER A 5 50.78 33.11 41.18
N SER A 6 50.77 32.79 42.48
CA SER A 6 49.63 32.13 43.13
C SER A 6 48.44 33.07 43.33
N GLU A 7 48.67 34.35 43.62
CA GLU A 7 47.60 35.36 43.75
C GLU A 7 46.94 35.66 42.40
N VAL A 8 47.72 35.77 41.31
CA VAL A 8 47.16 36.07 39.98
C VAL A 8 46.28 34.92 39.48
N ILE A 9 46.68 33.66 39.71
CA ILE A 9 45.86 32.49 39.34
C ILE A 9 44.59 32.42 40.21
N PHE A 10 44.67 32.69 41.51
CA PHE A 10 43.50 32.68 42.40
C PHE A 10 42.48 33.77 42.04
N VAL A 11 42.97 34.96 41.68
CA VAL A 11 42.16 36.09 41.25
C VAL A 11 41.47 35.77 39.91
N GLN A 12 42.19 35.19 38.95
CA GLN A 12 41.63 34.83 37.64
C GLN A 12 40.62 33.67 37.72
N VAL A 13 40.82 32.71 38.63
CA VAL A 13 39.83 31.65 38.93
C VAL A 13 38.61 32.20 39.66
N GLY A 14 38.79 33.17 40.56
CA GLY A 14 37.70 33.87 41.26
C GLY A 14 36.77 34.62 40.32
N TYR A 15 37.32 35.41 39.37
CA TYR A 15 36.52 36.11 38.36
C TYR A 15 35.76 35.17 37.43
N HIS A 16 36.35 34.03 37.06
CA HIS A 16 35.67 33.01 36.25
C HIS A 16 34.52 32.35 37.03
N LEU A 17 34.70 32.08 38.33
CA LEU A 17 33.65 31.52 39.19
C LEU A 17 32.50 32.53 39.40
N GLU A 18 32.79 33.79 39.74
CA GLU A 18 31.76 34.83 39.93
C GLU A 18 30.98 35.11 38.64
N SER A 19 31.64 35.15 37.49
CA SER A 19 30.97 35.27 36.19
C SER A 19 30.08 34.07 35.89
N SER A 20 30.48 32.86 36.32
CA SER A 20 29.70 31.63 36.14
C SER A 20 28.48 31.59 37.06
N VAL A 21 28.62 32.03 38.31
CA VAL A 21 27.53 32.12 39.29
C VAL A 21 26.51 33.18 38.86
N SER A 22 26.97 34.35 38.42
CA SER A 22 26.12 35.43 37.87
C SER A 22 25.31 34.97 36.64
N PHE A 23 25.93 34.16 35.77
CA PHE A 23 25.26 33.57 34.60
C PHE A 23 24.20 32.52 34.99
N ILE A 24 24.49 31.66 35.97
CA ILE A 24 23.53 30.66 36.48
C ILE A 24 22.34 31.35 37.18
N GLU A 25 22.57 32.43 37.93
CA GLU A 25 21.50 33.22 38.53
C GLU A 25 20.62 33.90 37.47
N GLN A 26 21.21 34.41 36.39
CA GLN A 26 20.46 34.91 35.25
C GLN A 26 19.63 33.81 34.57
N ILE A 27 20.19 32.61 34.37
CA ILE A 27 19.44 31.45 33.84
C ILE A 27 18.30 31.07 34.78
N GLY A 28 18.53 31.08 36.10
CA GLY A 28 17.52 30.81 37.11
C GLY A 28 16.31 31.75 36.99
N LYS A 29 16.55 33.04 36.71
CA LYS A 29 15.49 34.05 36.49
C LYS A 29 14.67 33.82 35.21
N TYR A 30 15.28 33.28 34.16
CA TYR A 30 14.59 32.96 32.89
C TYR A 30 14.21 31.48 32.74
N SER A 31 14.42 30.67 33.77
CA SER A 31 14.17 29.22 33.77
C SER A 31 12.71 28.87 33.42
N TRP A 32 11.76 29.69 33.89
CA TRP A 32 10.33 29.52 33.57
C TRP A 32 10.04 29.72 32.07
N CYS A 33 10.74 30.65 31.39
CA CYS A 33 10.61 30.84 29.95
C CYS A 33 11.17 29.64 29.18
N ILE A 34 12.35 29.16 29.57
CA ILE A 34 13.03 28.04 28.91
C ILE A 34 12.19 26.77 29.02
N THR A 35 11.65 26.50 30.22
CA THR A 35 10.77 25.35 30.45
C THR A 35 9.46 25.47 29.67
N LEU A 36 8.81 26.63 29.66
CA LEU A 36 7.57 26.85 28.89
C LEU A 36 7.79 26.67 27.38
N VAL A 37 8.87 27.23 26.83
CA VAL A 37 9.26 27.05 25.43
C VAL A 37 9.56 25.58 25.13
N GLY A 38 10.27 24.89 26.03
CA GLY A 38 10.54 23.45 25.93
C GLY A 38 9.26 22.61 25.87
N VAL A 39 8.28 22.91 26.74
CA VAL A 39 6.97 22.24 26.72
C VAL A 39 6.23 22.53 25.42
N CYS A 40 6.21 23.78 24.93
CA CYS A 40 5.58 24.11 23.65
C CYS A 40 6.21 23.34 22.49
N ILE A 41 7.55 23.31 22.40
CA ILE A 41 8.26 22.56 21.36
C ILE A 41 7.94 21.06 21.45
N ALA A 42 7.91 20.50 22.66
CA ALA A 42 7.55 19.10 22.85
C ALA A 42 6.11 18.79 22.37
N LEU A 43 5.14 19.66 22.69
CA LEU A 43 3.75 19.51 22.24
C LEU A 43 3.61 19.61 20.71
N PHE A 44 4.32 20.55 20.08
CA PHE A 44 4.34 20.68 18.62
C PHE A 44 5.04 19.49 17.95
N GLY A 45 6.18 19.05 18.50
CA GLY A 45 6.91 17.87 18.05
C GLY A 45 6.03 16.62 18.12
N TRP A 46 5.33 16.41 19.23
CA TRP A 46 4.39 15.31 19.41
C TRP A 46 3.24 15.35 18.41
N ARG A 47 2.62 16.54 18.20
CA ARG A 47 1.55 16.74 17.23
C ARG A 47 1.98 16.35 15.81
N VAL A 48 3.18 16.76 15.39
CA VAL A 48 3.73 16.44 14.07
C VAL A 48 4.05 14.95 13.96
N ALA A 49 4.72 14.38 14.96
CA ALA A 49 5.06 12.96 15.01
C ALA A 49 3.80 12.07 14.96
N TYR A 50 2.77 12.43 15.74
CA TYR A 50 1.49 11.72 15.79
C TYR A 50 0.75 11.75 14.44
N LYS A 51 0.68 12.92 13.79
CA LYS A 51 0.07 13.02 12.45
C LYS A 51 0.84 12.20 11.41
N ASN A 52 2.17 12.19 11.51
CA ASN A 52 3.01 11.43 10.60
C ASN A 52 2.84 9.92 10.80
N SER A 53 2.81 9.45 12.05
CA SER A 53 2.61 8.04 12.38
C SER A 53 1.26 7.52 11.93
N ILE A 54 0.17 8.28 12.10
CA ILE A 54 -1.15 7.92 11.55
C ILE A 54 -1.06 7.78 10.03
N ARG A 55 -0.48 8.77 9.33
CA ARG A 55 -0.37 8.73 7.87
C ARG A 55 0.41 7.50 7.39
N LEU A 56 1.51 7.17 8.07
CA LEU A 56 2.32 5.98 7.78
C LEU A 56 1.52 4.70 8.04
N ALA A 57 0.80 4.63 9.16
CA ALA A 57 -0.01 3.47 9.53
C ALA A 57 -1.15 3.23 8.52
N THR A 58 -1.90 4.26 8.13
CA THR A 58 -2.97 4.15 7.12
C THR A 58 -2.41 3.73 5.77
N ARG A 59 -1.22 4.22 5.38
CA ARG A 59 -0.56 3.80 4.14
C ARG A 59 -0.16 2.32 4.20
N SER A 60 0.45 1.86 5.29
CA SER A 60 0.84 0.46 5.44
C SER A 60 -0.37 -0.48 5.50
N GLU A 61 -1.45 -0.06 6.17
CA GLU A 61 -2.70 -0.81 6.25
C GLU A 61 -3.35 -0.94 4.87
N SER A 62 -3.48 0.17 4.14
CA SER A 62 -4.04 0.18 2.78
C SER A 62 -3.22 -0.70 1.84
N LYS A 63 -1.88 -0.62 1.93
CA LYS A 63 -0.98 -1.51 1.17
C LYS A 63 -1.23 -2.98 1.51
N SER A 64 -1.34 -3.33 2.80
CA SER A 64 -1.59 -4.70 3.23
C SER A 64 -2.89 -5.26 2.65
N ILE A 65 -3.93 -4.41 2.52
CA ILE A 65 -5.22 -4.83 1.97
C ILE A 65 -5.12 -5.00 0.45
N ILE A 66 -4.45 -4.08 -0.25
CA ILE A 66 -4.18 -4.22 -1.69
C ILE A 66 -3.40 -5.49 -1.97
N ASP A 67 -2.36 -5.77 -1.19
CA ASP A 67 -1.56 -6.98 -1.35
C ASP A 67 -2.42 -8.23 -1.10
N SER A 68 -3.37 -8.19 -0.16
CA SER A 68 -4.33 -9.28 0.09
C SER A 68 -5.32 -9.47 -1.07
N VAL A 69 -5.88 -8.38 -1.62
CA VAL A 69 -6.77 -8.44 -2.79
C VAL A 69 -6.03 -8.98 -3.99
N SER A 70 -4.82 -8.46 -4.25
CA SER A 70 -3.97 -8.88 -5.35
C SER A 70 -3.67 -10.38 -5.27
N LYS A 71 -3.37 -10.88 -4.06
CA LYS A 71 -3.18 -12.31 -3.83
C LYS A 71 -4.43 -13.12 -4.17
N LEU A 72 -5.62 -12.71 -3.73
CA LEU A 72 -6.86 -13.42 -4.05
C LEU A 72 -7.16 -13.43 -5.56
N VAL A 73 -6.89 -12.31 -6.25
CA VAL A 73 -7.06 -12.21 -7.71
C VAL A 73 -6.06 -13.11 -8.45
N ILE A 74 -4.81 -13.21 -7.97
CA ILE A 74 -3.82 -14.17 -8.49
C ILE A 74 -4.29 -15.61 -8.25
N GLU A 75 -4.82 -15.92 -7.07
CA GLU A 75 -5.35 -17.26 -6.78
C GLU A 75 -6.55 -17.62 -7.68
N ILE A 76 -7.40 -16.66 -8.04
CA ILE A 76 -8.47 -16.86 -9.05
C ILE A 76 -7.85 -17.19 -10.42
N SER A 77 -6.81 -16.46 -10.81
CA SER A 77 -6.05 -16.72 -12.04
C SER A 77 -5.45 -18.13 -12.04
N ASP A 78 -4.77 -18.54 -10.96
CA ASP A 78 -4.13 -19.85 -10.85
C ASP A 78 -5.15 -21.00 -10.91
N ILE A 79 -6.28 -20.86 -10.20
CA ILE A 79 -7.37 -21.83 -10.24
C ILE A 79 -7.96 -21.94 -11.65
N SER A 80 -8.03 -20.82 -12.37
CA SER A 80 -8.52 -20.78 -13.76
C SER A 80 -7.54 -21.46 -14.71
N ILE A 81 -6.25 -21.19 -14.59
CA ILE A 81 -5.22 -21.87 -15.39
C ILE A 81 -5.31 -23.38 -15.19
N ASP A 82 -5.34 -23.84 -13.94
CA ASP A 82 -5.42 -25.27 -13.64
C ASP A 82 -6.72 -25.90 -14.17
N PHE A 83 -7.85 -25.21 -14.02
CA PHE A 83 -9.13 -25.70 -14.55
C PHE A 83 -9.13 -25.80 -16.08
N TRP A 84 -8.89 -24.68 -16.76
CA TRP A 84 -9.02 -24.55 -18.21
C TRP A 84 -7.97 -25.35 -19.00
N LEU A 85 -6.76 -25.51 -18.45
CA LEU A 85 -5.69 -26.23 -19.15
C LEU A 85 -5.62 -27.72 -18.77
N ASN A 86 -5.87 -28.07 -17.50
CA ASN A 86 -5.63 -29.44 -17.02
C ASN A 86 -6.91 -30.23 -16.76
N LYS A 87 -7.98 -29.60 -16.24
CA LYS A 87 -9.17 -30.32 -15.76
C LYS A 87 -10.31 -30.36 -16.76
N SER A 88 -10.43 -29.37 -17.63
CA SER A 88 -11.47 -29.30 -18.68
C SER A 88 -11.03 -29.96 -20.00
N THR A 89 -10.22 -31.02 -19.95
CA THR A 89 -9.86 -31.78 -21.16
C THR A 89 -11.08 -32.49 -21.77
N PRO A 90 -11.10 -32.71 -23.11
CA PRO A 90 -12.22 -33.38 -23.77
C PRO A 90 -12.39 -34.82 -23.32
N ILE A 91 -13.63 -35.28 -23.32
CA ILE A 91 -14.00 -36.68 -23.06
C ILE A 91 -13.44 -37.52 -24.19
N ALA A 92 -12.74 -38.60 -23.86
CA ALA A 92 -12.21 -39.50 -24.88
C ALA A 92 -13.37 -40.27 -25.51
N ASP A 93 -13.36 -40.41 -26.85
CA ASP A 93 -14.35 -41.22 -27.56
C ASP A 93 -14.08 -42.70 -27.29
N SER A 94 -14.52 -43.15 -26.12
CA SER A 94 -14.66 -44.56 -25.81
C SER A 94 -16.04 -44.96 -26.33
N GLY A 95 -16.11 -45.95 -27.23
CA GLY A 95 -17.38 -46.42 -27.82
C GLY A 95 -18.40 -47.00 -26.82
N ASP A 96 -18.13 -46.89 -25.52
CA ASP A 96 -18.98 -47.31 -24.42
C ASP A 96 -19.72 -46.10 -23.81
N ILE A 97 -21.04 -46.11 -23.97
CA ILE A 97 -21.96 -45.06 -23.51
C ILE A 97 -21.88 -44.88 -21.97
N GLU A 98 -21.67 -45.96 -21.21
CA GLU A 98 -21.59 -45.87 -19.74
C GLU A 98 -20.32 -45.14 -19.28
N VAL A 99 -19.21 -45.36 -19.97
CA VAL A 99 -17.92 -44.71 -19.69
C VAL A 99 -18.02 -43.21 -19.99
N GLN A 100 -18.58 -42.84 -21.14
CA GLN A 100 -18.79 -41.42 -21.51
C GLN A 100 -19.67 -40.70 -20.48
N LYS A 101 -20.77 -41.32 -20.05
CA LYS A 101 -21.68 -40.74 -19.04
C LYS A 101 -20.99 -40.52 -17.69
N LYS A 102 -20.11 -41.45 -17.29
CA LYS A 102 -19.31 -41.33 -16.07
C LYS A 102 -18.29 -40.20 -16.17
N GLU A 103 -17.57 -40.09 -17.29
CA GLU A 103 -16.62 -38.99 -17.53
C GLU A 103 -17.32 -37.63 -17.53
N GLN A 104 -18.47 -37.52 -18.20
CA GLN A 104 -19.28 -36.30 -18.21
C GLN A 104 -19.70 -35.87 -16.80
N SER A 105 -20.11 -36.81 -15.95
CA SER A 105 -20.44 -36.53 -14.54
C SER A 105 -19.23 -36.01 -13.77
N ILE A 106 -18.03 -36.57 -14.00
CA ILE A 106 -16.79 -36.12 -13.35
C ILE A 106 -16.44 -34.70 -13.80
N LYS A 107 -16.50 -34.41 -15.10
CA LYS A 107 -16.23 -33.07 -15.65
C LYS A 107 -17.20 -32.03 -15.12
N THR A 108 -18.49 -32.37 -15.01
CA THR A 108 -19.52 -31.49 -14.44
C THR A 108 -19.27 -31.21 -12.96
N ASN A 109 -18.78 -32.20 -12.20
CA ASN A 109 -18.39 -31.99 -10.81
C ASN A 109 -17.14 -31.10 -10.70
N GLN A 110 -16.18 -31.28 -11.61
CA GLN A 110 -14.97 -30.44 -11.68
C GLN A 110 -15.30 -28.98 -12.02
N SER A 111 -16.20 -28.71 -12.98
CA SER A 111 -16.66 -27.36 -13.28
C SER A 111 -17.43 -26.73 -12.12
N SER A 112 -18.27 -27.51 -11.43
CA SER A 112 -18.99 -27.04 -10.24
C SER A 112 -18.04 -26.67 -9.09
N SER A 113 -17.02 -27.50 -8.85
CA SER A 113 -15.98 -27.23 -7.84
C SER A 113 -15.14 -26.01 -8.20
N TYR A 114 -14.78 -25.86 -9.48
CA TYR A 114 -14.09 -24.67 -9.99
C TYR A 114 -14.92 -23.40 -9.75
N LEU A 115 -16.18 -23.39 -10.21
CA LEU A 115 -17.08 -22.25 -10.08
C LEU A 115 -17.29 -21.87 -8.61
N PHE A 116 -17.48 -22.84 -7.72
CA PHE A 116 -17.60 -22.58 -6.28
C PHE A 116 -16.33 -21.90 -5.71
N ASN A 117 -15.14 -22.40 -6.05
CA ASN A 117 -13.89 -21.84 -5.57
C ASN A 117 -13.66 -20.41 -6.08
N VAL A 118 -13.95 -20.15 -7.35
CA VAL A 118 -13.86 -18.81 -7.95
C VAL A 118 -14.82 -17.84 -7.26
N LEU A 119 -16.08 -18.21 -7.11
CA LEU A 119 -17.09 -17.36 -6.46
C LEU A 119 -16.75 -17.10 -4.99
N ALA A 120 -16.26 -18.10 -4.26
CA ALA A 120 -15.84 -17.94 -2.88
C ALA A 120 -14.67 -16.94 -2.72
N LYS A 121 -13.72 -16.94 -3.66
CA LYS A 121 -12.61 -15.96 -3.67
C LYS A 121 -13.07 -14.59 -4.14
N ALA A 122 -13.91 -14.52 -5.16
CA ALA A 122 -14.47 -13.26 -5.62
C ALA A 122 -15.29 -12.56 -4.52
N GLN A 123 -16.00 -13.32 -3.69
CA GLN A 123 -16.70 -12.78 -2.51
C GLN A 123 -15.73 -12.20 -1.48
N GLN A 124 -14.58 -12.84 -1.25
CA GLN A 124 -13.53 -12.30 -0.38
C GLN A 124 -12.95 -11.00 -0.95
N VAL A 125 -12.72 -10.95 -2.28
CA VAL A 125 -12.28 -9.74 -2.97
C VAL A 125 -13.31 -8.62 -2.83
N SER A 126 -14.60 -8.90 -3.04
CA SER A 126 -15.68 -7.93 -2.88
C SER A 126 -15.69 -7.33 -1.46
N LYS A 127 -15.57 -8.17 -0.42
CA LYS A 127 -15.49 -7.68 0.97
C LYS A 127 -14.27 -6.83 1.27
N LEU A 128 -13.11 -7.16 0.72
CA LEU A 128 -11.92 -6.33 0.86
C LEU A 128 -12.02 -5.04 0.04
N SER A 129 -12.72 -5.06 -1.10
CA SER A 129 -13.02 -3.87 -1.90
C SER A 129 -13.88 -2.88 -1.12
N ASP A 130 -14.92 -3.33 -0.42
CA ASP A 130 -15.74 -2.48 0.46
C ASP A 130 -14.88 -1.76 1.51
N VAL A 131 -13.91 -2.49 2.08
CA VAL A 131 -12.98 -1.98 3.08
C VAL A 131 -11.96 -1.00 2.48
N LEU A 132 -11.55 -1.17 1.22
CA LEU A 132 -10.72 -0.22 0.49
C LEU A 132 -11.50 1.07 0.17
N ALA A 133 -12.77 0.94 -0.22
CA ALA A 133 -13.62 2.08 -0.56
C ALA A 133 -13.78 3.06 0.62
N LEU A 134 -13.88 2.54 1.85
CA LEU A 134 -13.88 3.36 3.08
C LEU A 134 -12.60 4.19 3.28
N ARG A 135 -11.48 3.79 2.67
CA ARG A 135 -10.19 4.50 2.70
C ARG A 135 -9.96 5.39 1.48
N GLY A 136 -10.97 5.56 0.62
CA GLY A 136 -10.89 6.34 -0.62
C GLY A 136 -10.21 5.62 -1.78
N LEU A 137 -9.87 4.34 -1.62
CA LEU A 137 -9.28 3.49 -2.66
C LEU A 137 -10.41 2.66 -3.27
N SER A 138 -10.82 2.96 -4.50
CA SER A 138 -11.89 2.21 -5.18
C SER A 138 -11.30 1.44 -6.35
N ILE A 139 -11.68 0.17 -6.44
CA ILE A 139 -11.52 -0.62 -7.66
C ILE A 139 -12.70 -0.26 -8.56
N PRO A 140 -12.48 0.08 -9.83
CA PRO A 140 -13.58 0.23 -10.78
C PRO A 140 -14.44 -1.04 -10.82
N ASP A 141 -15.74 -0.91 -10.52
CA ASP A 141 -16.67 -2.06 -10.41
C ASP A 141 -16.71 -2.90 -11.70
N ASN A 142 -16.51 -2.25 -12.85
CA ASN A 142 -16.47 -2.90 -14.15
C ASN A 142 -15.34 -3.95 -14.25
N LEU A 143 -14.19 -3.73 -13.60
CA LEU A 143 -13.05 -4.66 -13.69
C LEU A 143 -13.33 -5.96 -12.93
N LEU A 144 -13.92 -5.87 -11.74
CA LEU A 144 -14.30 -7.05 -10.96
C LEU A 144 -15.42 -7.84 -11.63
N SER A 145 -16.41 -7.15 -12.23
CA SER A 145 -17.45 -7.81 -13.00
C SER A 145 -16.87 -8.51 -14.23
N THR A 146 -15.92 -7.90 -14.94
CA THR A 146 -15.26 -8.53 -16.09
C THR A 146 -14.49 -9.78 -15.68
N VAL A 147 -13.77 -9.77 -14.57
CA VAL A 147 -13.11 -10.98 -14.05
C VAL A 147 -14.16 -12.06 -13.77
N LEU A 148 -15.20 -11.75 -13.01
CA LEU A 148 -16.24 -12.72 -12.66
C LEU A 148 -16.93 -13.31 -13.91
N GLU A 149 -17.31 -12.47 -14.85
CA GLU A 149 -17.92 -12.89 -16.11
C GLU A 149 -16.98 -13.81 -16.89
N LYS A 150 -15.74 -13.37 -17.16
CA LYS A 150 -14.76 -14.16 -17.92
C LYS A 150 -14.42 -15.50 -17.27
N THR A 151 -14.43 -15.55 -15.94
CA THR A 151 -14.07 -16.75 -15.18
C THR A 151 -15.22 -17.77 -15.12
N THR A 152 -16.47 -17.30 -15.17
CA THR A 152 -17.67 -18.16 -15.04
C THR A 152 -18.30 -18.52 -16.38
N LEU A 153 -18.05 -17.73 -17.43
CA LEU A 153 -18.60 -17.94 -18.76
C LEU A 153 -18.19 -19.30 -19.35
N ASP A 154 -19.20 -20.08 -19.73
CA ASP A 154 -19.08 -21.40 -20.39
C ASP A 154 -18.23 -22.43 -19.62
N CYS A 155 -17.99 -22.23 -18.32
CA CYS A 155 -17.12 -23.12 -17.55
C CYS A 155 -17.72 -24.53 -17.42
N GLU A 156 -19.05 -24.65 -17.46
CA GLU A 156 -19.77 -25.92 -17.44
C GLU A 156 -19.62 -26.73 -18.74
N THR A 157 -19.36 -26.06 -19.86
CA THR A 157 -19.15 -26.70 -21.18
C THR A 157 -17.68 -26.70 -21.61
N ALA A 158 -16.75 -26.25 -20.75
CA ALA A 158 -15.34 -26.12 -21.07
C ALA A 158 -14.69 -27.42 -21.62
N TYR A 159 -15.15 -28.59 -21.20
CA TYR A 159 -14.66 -29.88 -21.70
C TYR A 159 -15.03 -30.16 -23.17
N GLN A 160 -16.01 -29.45 -23.72
CA GLN A 160 -16.44 -29.59 -25.12
C GLN A 160 -15.61 -28.72 -26.08
N LEU A 161 -14.81 -27.79 -25.53
CA LEU A 161 -14.03 -26.85 -26.31
C LEU A 161 -12.69 -27.44 -26.76
N ASP A 162 -12.18 -26.92 -27.87
CA ASP A 162 -10.84 -27.26 -28.33
C ASP A 162 -9.76 -26.70 -27.37
N SER A 163 -8.60 -27.36 -27.37
CA SER A 163 -7.48 -26.97 -26.52
C SER A 163 -6.97 -25.55 -26.81
N GLU A 164 -6.99 -25.10 -28.06
CA GLU A 164 -6.59 -23.74 -28.42
C GLU A 164 -7.54 -22.72 -27.79
N VAL A 165 -8.86 -22.94 -27.93
CA VAL A 165 -9.90 -22.07 -27.38
C VAL A 165 -9.80 -21.99 -25.86
N ARG A 166 -9.60 -23.13 -25.18
CA ARG A 166 -9.40 -23.13 -23.72
C ARG A 166 -8.17 -22.36 -23.27
N THR A 167 -7.09 -22.42 -24.06
CA THR A 167 -5.87 -21.65 -23.79
C THR A 167 -6.13 -20.16 -23.91
N VAL A 168 -6.83 -19.74 -24.96
CA VAL A 168 -7.25 -18.34 -25.14
C VAL A 168 -8.13 -17.88 -23.98
N ARG A 169 -9.13 -18.68 -23.58
CA ARG A 169 -9.98 -18.38 -22.42
C ARG A 169 -9.19 -18.19 -21.13
N SER A 170 -8.25 -19.10 -20.85
CA SER A 170 -7.37 -18.99 -19.69
C SER A 170 -6.58 -17.68 -19.72
N GLN A 171 -6.02 -17.29 -20.87
CA GLN A 171 -5.29 -16.02 -21.02
C GLN A 171 -6.18 -14.78 -20.87
N GLU A 172 -7.42 -14.82 -21.38
CA GLU A 172 -8.39 -13.73 -21.17
C GLU A 172 -8.66 -13.50 -19.67
N ILE A 173 -8.81 -14.58 -18.90
CA ILE A 173 -9.03 -14.51 -17.45
C ILE A 173 -7.79 -13.92 -16.76
N VAL A 174 -6.60 -14.42 -17.08
CA VAL A 174 -5.33 -13.92 -16.53
C VAL A 174 -5.17 -12.42 -16.81
N SER A 175 -5.46 -12.00 -18.05
CA SER A 175 -5.40 -10.59 -18.45
C SER A 175 -6.38 -9.72 -17.65
N ALA A 176 -7.63 -10.17 -17.49
CA ALA A 176 -8.62 -9.46 -16.69
C ALA A 176 -8.18 -9.33 -15.22
N CYS A 177 -7.66 -10.40 -14.62
CA CYS A 177 -7.10 -10.39 -13.27
C CYS A 177 -5.95 -9.38 -13.14
N MET A 178 -5.05 -9.34 -14.12
CA MET A 178 -3.91 -8.41 -14.10
C MET A 178 -4.35 -6.94 -14.22
N GLN A 179 -5.42 -6.66 -14.96
CA GLN A 179 -5.99 -5.30 -15.05
C GLN A 179 -6.53 -4.82 -13.70
N VAL A 180 -7.16 -5.70 -12.91
CA VAL A 180 -7.60 -5.36 -11.53
C VAL A 180 -6.41 -4.99 -10.66
N ILE A 181 -5.34 -5.81 -10.70
CA ILE A 181 -4.12 -5.58 -9.92
C ILE A 181 -3.47 -4.26 -10.32
N HIS A 182 -3.37 -3.98 -11.62
CA HIS A 182 -2.83 -2.73 -12.14
C HIS A 182 -3.63 -1.52 -11.64
N ALA A 183 -4.95 -1.55 -11.81
CA ALA A 183 -5.83 -0.46 -11.37
C ALA A 183 -5.75 -0.21 -9.85
N LEU A 184 -5.62 -1.27 -9.06
CA LEU A 184 -5.39 -1.18 -7.61
C LEU A 184 -4.09 -0.44 -7.27
N TYR A 185 -2.99 -0.83 -7.91
CA TYR A 185 -1.70 -0.20 -7.67
C TYR A 185 -1.63 1.23 -8.20
N GLU A 186 -2.25 1.54 -9.34
CA GLU A 186 -2.35 2.91 -9.84
C GLU A 186 -3.14 3.81 -8.89
N THR A 187 -4.30 3.34 -8.43
CA THR A 187 -5.12 4.07 -7.46
C THR A 187 -4.34 4.29 -6.17
N PHE A 188 -3.64 3.26 -5.67
CA PHE A 188 -2.79 3.39 -4.50
C PHE A 188 -1.66 4.40 -4.68
N GLN A 189 -0.96 4.39 -5.82
CA GLN A 189 0.11 5.34 -6.11
C GLN A 189 -0.42 6.76 -6.27
N PHE A 190 -1.64 6.94 -6.79
CA PHE A 190 -2.28 8.25 -6.87
C PHE A 190 -2.52 8.85 -5.47
N TYR A 191 -3.04 8.07 -4.52
CA TYR A 191 -3.28 8.52 -3.14
C TYR A 191 -2.03 8.52 -2.25
N HIS A 192 -1.05 7.67 -2.56
CA HIS A 192 0.21 7.55 -1.84
C HIS A 192 1.39 7.68 -2.82
N PRO A 193 1.62 8.89 -3.38
CA PRO A 193 2.67 9.08 -4.36
C PRO A 193 4.02 8.65 -3.79
N PRO A 194 4.88 8.04 -4.61
CA PRO A 194 6.22 7.68 -4.18
C PRO A 194 6.92 8.95 -3.71
N ALA A 195 7.48 8.91 -2.50
CA ALA A 195 8.30 10.00 -2.00
C ALA A 195 9.53 10.07 -2.90
N LYS A 196 9.55 11.01 -3.84
CA LYS A 196 10.78 11.38 -4.53
C LYS A 196 11.75 11.85 -3.44
N GLN A 197 13.00 11.38 -3.46
CA GLN A 197 14.04 11.91 -2.59
C GLN A 197 14.34 13.35 -3.03
N GLU A 198 13.47 14.27 -2.68
CA GLU A 198 13.76 15.69 -2.75
C GLU A 198 14.44 16.05 -1.43
N THR A 199 15.64 16.61 -1.53
CA THR A 199 16.31 17.17 -0.35
C THR A 199 15.48 18.32 0.21
N LEU A 200 15.52 18.56 1.53
CA LEU A 200 14.81 19.69 2.18
C LEU A 200 15.12 21.01 1.47
N TRP A 201 16.36 21.17 0.98
CA TRP A 201 16.78 22.29 0.16
C TRP A 201 15.98 22.43 -1.13
N GLN A 202 15.79 21.35 -1.88
CA GLN A 202 14.98 21.35 -3.11
C GLN A 202 13.52 21.70 -2.83
N THR A 203 12.98 21.31 -1.66
CA THR A 203 11.62 21.68 -1.26
C THR A 203 11.49 23.17 -0.94
N ILE A 204 12.46 23.75 -0.22
CA ILE A 204 12.49 25.18 0.11
C ILE A 204 12.69 26.02 -1.14
N VAL A 205 13.64 25.62 -1.99
CA VAL A 205 13.95 26.30 -3.26
C VAL A 205 12.73 26.29 -4.18
N ARG A 206 12.01 25.16 -4.30
CA ARG A 206 10.78 25.09 -5.10
C ARG A 206 9.69 26.03 -4.56
N LYS A 207 9.47 26.04 -3.25
CA LYS A 207 8.50 26.94 -2.59
C LYS A 207 8.85 28.41 -2.80
N TYR A 208 10.13 28.75 -2.77
CA TYR A 208 10.62 30.10 -3.04
C TYR A 208 10.32 30.51 -4.49
N TYR A 209 10.65 29.66 -5.46
CA TYR A 209 10.34 29.92 -6.87
C TYR A 209 8.84 30.00 -7.17
N GLU A 210 8.02 29.21 -6.48
CA GLU A 210 6.57 29.26 -6.59
C GLU A 210 6.06 30.64 -6.11
N ILE A 211 6.52 31.14 -4.97
CA ILE A 211 6.14 32.46 -4.44
C ILE A 211 6.63 33.60 -5.35
N ASP A 212 7.85 33.50 -5.90
CA ASP A 212 8.40 34.49 -6.83
C ASP A 212 7.59 34.55 -8.14
N GLY A 213 7.14 33.40 -8.63
CA GLY A 213 6.24 33.31 -9.79
C GLY A 213 4.88 33.94 -9.55
N TRP A 214 4.33 33.82 -8.34
CA TRP A 214 3.07 34.50 -7.96
C TRP A 214 3.26 36.02 -7.87
N HIS A 215 4.39 36.48 -7.32
CA HIS A 215 4.72 37.90 -7.29
C HIS A 215 4.93 38.51 -8.69
N ALA A 216 5.52 37.74 -9.62
CA ALA A 216 5.68 38.14 -11.00
C ALA A 216 4.34 38.18 -11.77
N ALA A 217 3.38 37.31 -11.44
CA ALA A 217 2.06 37.26 -12.07
C ALA A 217 1.11 38.38 -11.60
N ILE A 218 1.42 39.05 -10.48
CA ILE A 218 0.62 40.15 -9.90
C ILE A 218 1.08 41.52 -10.43
N LYS A 219 2.20 41.58 -11.17
CA LYS A 219 2.78 42.81 -11.72
C LYS A 219 2.49 42.97 -13.21
#